data_AF-A0ABD2Q3F4-F1
#
_entry.id   AF-A0ABD2Q3F4-F1
#
_cell.length_a   1.000
_cell.length_b   1.000
_cell.length_c   1.000
_cell.angle_alpha   90.00
_cell.angle_beta   90.00
_cell.angle_gamma   90.00
#
_symmetry.space_group_name_H-M   'P 1'
#
loop_
_entity.id
_entity.type
_entity.pdbx_description
1 polymer ?
#
loop_
_entity_poly.entity_id
_entity_poly.type
_entity_poly.pdbx_seq_one_letter_code
_entity_poly.pdbx_strand_id
1 'polypeptide(L)'
;MGPKKIEVLDMKRSNAINIGMKVLPPPRTISTALLKMDSSMINREGIEKLLHTMLPTEEEREAILNAQYQQQGVPLGQAEQFLLTLSAISHLKPRLELWLFKLDYDTTEQEISEPLMDLKQGVQELHTSKTLRYILSVLLALGNFLNGSESRGFSLEYLARLPEVKDTLHKHSLLHHVCSAVLEHFPDGTDLHSELGALCRCHRVDWTELQQKLDKLERDCKQSIEHYKVIFKSPDKTKPLHSK
;
A
#
# COMPACT_ATOMS: atom_id res chain seq x y z
N MET A 1 4.14 23.50 -45.79
CA MET A 1 4.25 24.17 -44.48
C MET A 1 2.92 24.00 -43.77
N GLY A 2 2.89 23.33 -42.62
CA GLY A 2 1.65 23.18 -41.85
C GLY A 2 1.15 24.53 -41.33
N PRO A 3 -0.13 24.64 -40.91
CA PRO A 3 -0.64 25.86 -40.33
C PRO A 3 0.20 26.27 -39.12
N LYS A 4 0.54 27.55 -39.03
CA LYS A 4 1.28 28.12 -37.90
C LYS A 4 0.49 27.86 -36.62
N LYS A 5 1.16 27.33 -35.59
CA LYS A 5 0.58 27.08 -34.26
C LYS A 5 1.36 27.85 -33.21
N ILE A 6 0.67 28.21 -32.13
CA ILE A 6 1.30 28.81 -30.95
C ILE A 6 1.88 27.68 -30.12
N GLU A 7 3.21 27.65 -30.00
CA GLU A 7 3.96 26.71 -29.18
C GLU A 7 4.80 27.53 -28.20
N VAL A 8 4.56 27.32 -26.91
CA VAL A 8 5.18 28.11 -25.82
C VAL A 8 6.01 27.22 -24.91
N LEU A 9 5.62 25.95 -24.79
CA LEU A 9 6.33 24.97 -24.00
C LEU A 9 7.65 24.60 -24.67
N ASP A 10 8.66 24.27 -23.87
CA ASP A 10 9.89 23.70 -24.42
C ASP A 10 9.62 22.33 -25.07
N MET A 11 10.50 21.96 -26.00
CA MET A 11 10.32 20.74 -26.80
C MET A 11 10.25 19.47 -25.94
N LYS A 12 10.98 19.39 -24.82
CA LYS A 12 10.96 18.22 -23.93
C LYS A 12 9.63 18.13 -23.19
N ARG A 13 9.13 19.26 -22.66
CA ARG A 13 7.83 19.33 -21.99
C ARG A 13 6.69 19.03 -22.94
N SER A 14 6.66 19.67 -24.11
CA SER A 14 5.65 19.42 -25.14
C SER A 14 5.62 17.95 -25.57
N ASN A 15 6.78 17.34 -25.80
CA ASN A 15 6.86 15.91 -26.13
C ASN A 15 6.33 15.01 -25.01
N ALA A 16 6.64 15.30 -23.75
CA ALA A 16 6.13 14.53 -22.61
C ALA A 16 4.60 14.57 -22.51
N ILE A 17 3.99 15.74 -22.69
CA ILE A 17 2.53 15.90 -22.71
C ILE A 17 1.93 15.14 -23.90
N ASN A 18 2.47 15.31 -25.11
CA ASN A 18 2.01 14.63 -26.31
C ASN A 18 2.07 13.10 -26.20
N ILE A 19 3.14 12.57 -25.61
CA ILE A 19 3.27 11.12 -25.37
C ILE A 19 2.20 10.64 -24.41
N GLY A 20 1.97 11.35 -23.31
CA GLY A 20 1.01 10.86 -22.34
C GLY A 20 -0.45 11.09 -22.71
N MET A 21 -0.78 12.06 -23.58
CA MET A 21 -2.13 12.16 -24.16
C MET A 21 -2.55 10.88 -24.90
N LYS A 22 -1.60 10.09 -25.41
CA LYS A 22 -1.90 8.83 -26.13
C LYS A 22 -2.51 7.74 -25.24
N VAL A 23 -2.29 7.80 -23.93
CA VAL A 23 -2.80 6.81 -22.96
C VAL A 23 -4.00 7.34 -22.18
N LEU A 24 -4.47 8.55 -22.50
CA LEU A 24 -5.57 9.21 -21.82
C LEU A 24 -6.79 9.30 -22.76
N PRO A 25 -8.00 9.44 -22.19
CA PRO A 25 -9.18 9.77 -22.98
C PRO A 25 -8.99 11.04 -23.81
N PRO A 26 -9.75 11.19 -24.91
CA PRO A 26 -9.74 12.40 -25.70
C PRO A 26 -9.94 13.67 -24.85
N PRO A 27 -9.32 14.81 -25.21
CA PRO A 27 -9.41 16.06 -24.44
C PRO A 27 -10.83 16.55 -24.16
N ARG A 28 -11.80 16.21 -25.02
CA ARG A 28 -13.22 16.58 -24.82
C ARG A 28 -13.88 15.81 -23.67
N THR A 29 -13.43 14.57 -23.43
CA THR A 29 -13.98 13.69 -22.39
C THR A 29 -13.17 13.71 -21.11
N ILE A 30 -11.88 14.08 -21.18
CA ILE A 30 -10.97 14.03 -20.03
C ILE A 30 -11.44 14.93 -18.88
N SER A 31 -11.92 16.14 -19.14
CA SER A 31 -12.41 17.04 -18.09
C SER A 31 -13.61 16.44 -17.34
N THR A 32 -14.52 15.79 -18.07
CA THR A 32 -15.68 15.13 -17.44
C THR A 32 -15.25 13.91 -16.64
N ALA A 33 -14.34 13.09 -17.19
CA ALA A 33 -13.81 11.92 -16.51
C ALA A 33 -13.06 12.31 -15.21
N LEU A 34 -12.28 13.38 -15.25
CA LEU A 34 -11.56 13.93 -14.10
C LEU A 34 -12.53 14.48 -13.04
N LEU A 35 -13.50 15.30 -13.44
CA LEU A 35 -14.48 15.87 -12.50
C LEU A 35 -15.31 14.78 -11.80
N LYS A 36 -15.65 13.71 -12.52
CA LYS A 36 -16.42 12.57 -12.00
C LYS A 36 -15.54 11.50 -11.31
N MET A 37 -14.22 11.58 -11.42
CA MET A 37 -13.29 10.53 -10.99
C MET A 37 -13.70 9.15 -11.56
N ASP A 38 -13.91 9.11 -12.88
CA ASP A 38 -14.43 7.94 -13.60
C ASP A 38 -13.33 6.92 -13.95
N SER A 39 -13.25 5.83 -13.16
CA SER A 39 -12.24 4.78 -13.30
C SER A 39 -12.42 3.89 -14.53
N SER A 40 -13.55 3.98 -15.25
CA SER A 40 -13.72 3.28 -16.53
C SER A 40 -12.98 3.98 -17.68
N MET A 41 -12.73 5.28 -17.52
CA MET A 41 -12.10 6.14 -18.53
C MET A 41 -10.63 6.39 -18.24
N ILE A 42 -10.26 6.54 -16.97
CA ILE A 42 -8.86 6.78 -16.56
C ILE A 42 -8.49 5.76 -15.50
N ASN A 43 -7.51 4.91 -15.83
CA ASN A 43 -6.95 3.95 -14.90
C ASN A 43 -5.91 4.62 -13.97
N ARG A 44 -5.41 3.85 -13.01
CA ARG A 44 -4.37 4.30 -12.07
C ARG A 44 -3.17 4.95 -12.75
N GLU A 45 -2.59 4.29 -13.76
CA GLU A 45 -1.42 4.78 -14.48
C GLU A 45 -1.69 6.14 -15.15
N GLY A 46 -2.88 6.32 -15.72
CA GLY A 46 -3.32 7.58 -16.29
C GLY A 46 -3.37 8.71 -15.26
N ILE A 47 -3.84 8.42 -14.04
CA ILE A 47 -3.89 9.40 -12.94
C ILE A 47 -2.48 9.75 -12.48
N GLU A 48 -1.58 8.78 -12.30
CA GLU A 48 -0.18 9.02 -11.95
C GLU A 48 0.53 9.87 -13.01
N LYS A 49 0.28 9.58 -14.29
CA LYS A 49 0.84 10.36 -15.41
C LYS A 49 0.33 11.79 -15.41
N LEU A 50 -0.95 12.00 -15.14
CA LEU A 50 -1.54 13.33 -14.98
C LEU A 50 -0.90 14.09 -13.82
N LEU A 51 -0.73 13.43 -12.67
CA LEU A 51 -0.21 14.04 -11.45
C LEU A 51 1.28 14.40 -11.55
N HIS A 52 2.11 13.50 -12.08
CA HIS A 52 3.56 13.65 -12.08
C HIS A 52 4.13 14.27 -13.35
N THR A 53 3.45 14.11 -14.49
CA THR A 53 3.97 14.53 -15.79
C THR A 53 3.16 15.65 -16.43
N MET A 54 1.86 15.80 -16.15
CA MET A 54 1.01 16.72 -16.92
C MET A 54 0.33 17.81 -16.11
N LEU A 55 0.62 17.90 -14.81
CA LEU A 55 0.10 18.97 -14.00
C LEU A 55 0.60 20.31 -14.57
N PRO A 56 -0.31 21.22 -15.00
CA PRO A 56 0.09 22.53 -15.50
C PRO A 56 0.60 23.39 -14.35
N THR A 57 1.69 24.13 -14.56
CA THR A 57 2.10 25.19 -13.62
C THR A 57 1.38 26.50 -13.91
N GLU A 58 1.37 27.42 -12.95
CA GLU A 58 0.73 28.72 -13.12
C GLU A 58 1.44 29.54 -14.20
N GLU A 59 2.78 29.46 -14.24
CA GLU A 59 3.62 30.13 -15.24
C GLU A 59 3.35 29.57 -16.64
N GLU A 60 3.24 28.25 -16.79
CA GLU A 60 2.85 27.61 -18.05
C GLU A 60 1.48 28.11 -18.51
N ARG A 61 0.50 28.18 -17.60
CA ARG A 61 -0.85 28.66 -17.91
C ARG A 61 -0.82 30.11 -18.38
N GLU A 62 -0.15 30.99 -17.65
CA GLU A 62 -0.05 32.41 -17.98
C GLU A 62 0.67 32.64 -19.30
N ALA A 63 1.79 31.94 -19.54
CA ALA A 63 2.54 32.05 -20.79
C ALA A 63 1.69 31.63 -22.01
N ILE A 64 0.93 30.54 -21.89
CA ILE A 64 0.04 30.09 -22.96
C ILE A 64 -1.09 31.11 -23.22
N LEU A 65 -1.73 31.64 -22.16
CA LEU A 65 -2.79 32.64 -22.29
C LEU A 65 -2.29 33.94 -22.91
N ASN A 66 -1.10 34.41 -22.51
CA ASN A 66 -0.47 35.61 -23.06
C ASN A 66 -0.14 35.43 -24.54
N ALA A 67 0.43 34.29 -24.93
CA ALA A 67 0.72 34.00 -26.32
C ALA A 67 -0.55 33.92 -27.18
N GLN A 68 -1.62 33.32 -26.64
CA GLN A 68 -2.93 33.26 -27.29
C GLN A 68 -3.55 34.65 -27.48
N TYR A 69 -3.39 35.54 -26.50
CA TYR A 69 -3.87 36.93 -26.59
C TYR A 69 -3.08 37.76 -27.62
N GLN A 70 -1.76 37.56 -27.70
CA GLN A 70 -0.90 38.28 -28.66
C GLN A 70 -1.09 37.80 -30.11
N GLN A 71 -1.36 36.51 -30.31
CA GLN A 71 -1.50 35.89 -31.64
C GLN A 71 -2.96 35.50 -31.91
N GLN A 72 -3.87 36.46 -31.80
CA GLN A 72 -5.30 36.22 -32.02
C GLN A 72 -5.55 35.61 -33.41
N GLY A 73 -6.33 34.53 -33.47
CA GLY A 73 -6.64 33.80 -34.70
C GLY A 73 -5.68 32.67 -35.05
N VAL A 74 -4.55 32.50 -34.33
CA VAL A 74 -3.65 31.35 -34.50
C VAL A 74 -4.01 30.25 -33.49
N PRO A 75 -4.20 28.98 -33.92
CA PRO A 75 -4.52 27.89 -33.00
C PRO A 75 -3.32 27.52 -32.11
N LEU A 76 -3.60 27.10 -30.88
CA LEU A 76 -2.59 26.54 -29.96
C LEU A 76 -2.07 25.18 -30.46
N GLY A 77 -0.84 24.83 -30.06
CA GLY A 77 -0.33 23.48 -30.10
C GLY A 77 -1.19 22.51 -29.28
N GLN A 78 -1.08 21.21 -29.55
CA GLN A 78 -1.89 20.20 -28.86
C GLN A 78 -1.57 20.12 -27.36
N ALA A 79 -0.28 20.23 -27.00
CA ALA A 79 0.15 20.20 -25.61
C ALA A 79 -0.36 21.43 -24.83
N GLU A 80 -0.25 22.62 -25.42
CA GLU A 80 -0.75 23.87 -24.84
C GLU A 80 -2.27 23.83 -24.64
N GLN A 81 -3.02 23.39 -25.66
CA GLN A 81 -4.47 23.25 -25.55
C GLN A 81 -4.86 22.26 -24.45
N PHE A 82 -4.11 21.17 -24.30
CA PHE A 82 -4.35 20.17 -23.27
C PHE A 82 -4.05 20.71 -21.86
N LEU A 83 -2.93 21.41 -21.67
CA LEU A 83 -2.61 22.04 -20.38
C LEU A 83 -3.63 23.11 -19.98
N LEU A 84 -4.16 23.90 -20.93
CA LEU A 84 -5.28 24.81 -20.65
C LEU A 84 -6.56 24.07 -20.27
N THR A 85 -6.83 22.93 -20.91
CA THR A 85 -8.00 22.09 -20.57
C THR A 85 -7.89 21.54 -19.14
N LEU A 86 -6.69 21.14 -18.73
CA LEU A 86 -6.40 20.69 -17.37
C LEU A 86 -6.45 21.83 -16.36
N SER A 87 -5.90 23.00 -16.67
CA SER A 87 -5.87 24.15 -15.75
C SER A 87 -7.25 24.75 -15.48
N ALA A 88 -8.21 24.54 -16.39
CA ALA A 88 -9.62 24.90 -16.18
C ALA A 88 -10.32 24.02 -15.12
N ILE A 89 -9.74 22.89 -14.71
CA ILE A 89 -10.33 21.98 -13.73
C ILE A 89 -9.98 22.47 -12.33
N SER A 90 -11.02 22.83 -11.56
CA SER A 90 -10.86 23.27 -10.18
C SER A 90 -10.23 22.19 -9.30
N HIS A 91 -9.20 22.59 -8.57
CA HIS A 91 -8.48 21.75 -7.61
C HIS A 91 -7.97 20.44 -8.22
N LEU A 92 -7.45 20.47 -9.46
CA LEU A 92 -7.00 19.29 -10.19
C LEU A 92 -6.04 18.42 -9.38
N LYS A 93 -4.97 19.00 -8.81
CA LYS A 93 -3.98 18.24 -8.03
C LYS A 93 -4.63 17.52 -6.83
N PRO A 94 -5.32 18.22 -5.89
CA PRO A 94 -6.08 17.56 -4.81
C PRO A 94 -7.03 16.47 -5.29
N ARG A 95 -7.68 16.65 -6.45
CA ARG A 95 -8.62 15.68 -7.01
C ARG A 95 -7.91 14.41 -7.49
N LEU A 96 -6.77 14.54 -8.17
CA LEU A 96 -5.95 13.41 -8.61
C LEU A 96 -5.38 12.65 -7.40
N GLU A 97 -4.85 13.37 -6.40
CA GLU A 97 -4.30 12.78 -5.17
C GLU A 97 -5.38 12.03 -4.37
N LEU A 98 -6.56 12.63 -4.19
CA LEU A 98 -7.70 11.98 -3.55
C LEU A 98 -8.16 10.73 -4.31
N TRP A 99 -8.16 10.80 -5.64
CA TRP A 99 -8.60 9.68 -6.47
C TRP A 99 -7.61 8.50 -6.39
N LEU A 100 -6.31 8.75 -6.46
CA LEU A 100 -5.30 7.70 -6.25
C LEU A 100 -5.43 7.07 -4.87
N PHE A 101 -5.55 7.89 -3.82
CA PHE A 101 -5.77 7.40 -2.47
C PHE A 101 -6.99 6.47 -2.39
N LYS A 102 -8.12 6.88 -2.97
CA LYS A 102 -9.34 6.05 -3.00
C LYS A 102 -9.13 4.71 -3.71
N LEU A 103 -8.35 4.68 -4.80
CA LEU A 103 -8.09 3.45 -5.54
C LEU A 103 -7.18 2.48 -4.77
N ASP A 104 -6.27 2.99 -3.94
CA ASP A 104 -5.31 2.17 -3.19
C ASP A 104 -5.78 1.78 -1.80
N TYR A 105 -6.80 2.46 -1.27
CA TYR A 105 -7.15 2.38 0.14
C TYR A 105 -7.46 0.94 0.58
N ASP A 106 -8.37 0.25 -0.12
CA ASP A 106 -8.82 -1.09 0.27
C ASP A 106 -7.65 -2.09 0.25
N THR A 107 -6.82 -2.06 -0.80
CA THR A 107 -5.64 -2.93 -0.90
C THR A 107 -4.63 -2.62 0.20
N THR A 108 -4.35 -1.34 0.46
CA THR A 108 -3.37 -0.92 1.47
C THR A 108 -3.86 -1.27 2.88
N GLU A 109 -5.14 -1.07 3.16
CA GLU A 109 -5.77 -1.45 4.42
C GLU A 109 -5.67 -2.95 4.65
N GLN A 110 -6.00 -3.76 3.64
CA GLN A 110 -5.95 -5.22 3.71
C GLN A 110 -4.51 -5.73 3.95
N GLU A 111 -3.53 -5.16 3.23
CA GLU A 111 -2.10 -5.50 3.41
C GLU A 111 -1.59 -5.22 4.83
N ILE A 112 -2.20 -4.28 5.56
CA ILE A 112 -1.86 -3.96 6.94
C ILE A 112 -2.68 -4.79 7.92
N SER A 113 -3.98 -4.97 7.66
CA SER A 113 -4.92 -5.58 8.59
C SER A 113 -4.74 -7.09 8.68
N GLU A 114 -4.47 -7.78 7.56
CA GLU A 114 -4.29 -9.24 7.54
C GLU A 114 -3.14 -9.71 8.45
N PRO A 115 -1.91 -9.16 8.38
CA PRO A 115 -0.84 -9.57 9.28
C PRO A 115 -1.13 -9.29 10.76
N LEU A 116 -1.85 -8.20 11.07
CA LEU A 116 -2.26 -7.87 12.43
C LEU A 116 -3.32 -8.84 12.97
N MET A 117 -4.24 -9.28 12.12
CA MET A 117 -5.22 -10.31 12.46
C MET A 117 -4.52 -11.65 12.69
N ASP A 118 -3.58 -12.03 11.83
CA ASP A 118 -2.75 -13.22 12.01
C ASP A 118 -1.94 -13.15 13.30
N LEU A 119 -1.37 -11.99 13.65
CA LEU A 119 -0.65 -11.82 14.91
C LEU A 119 -1.57 -12.03 16.12
N LYS A 120 -2.74 -11.41 16.10
CA LYS A 120 -3.75 -11.56 17.15
C LYS A 120 -4.16 -13.03 17.30
N GLN A 121 -4.42 -13.71 16.19
CA GLN A 121 -4.79 -15.11 16.16
C GLN A 121 -3.63 -16.01 16.63
N GLY A 122 -2.41 -15.77 16.17
CA GLY A 122 -1.22 -16.53 16.54
C GLY A 122 -0.91 -16.45 18.03
N VAL A 123 -1.14 -15.29 18.66
CA VAL A 123 -1.05 -15.16 20.13
C VAL A 123 -2.10 -16.03 20.83
N GLN A 124 -3.33 -16.08 20.32
CA GLN A 124 -4.38 -16.96 20.89
C GLN A 124 -4.05 -18.44 20.70
N GLU A 125 -3.52 -18.82 19.54
CA GLU A 125 -3.05 -20.18 19.23
C GLU A 125 -1.94 -20.61 20.21
N LEU A 126 -0.96 -19.75 20.47
CA LEU A 126 0.09 -20.01 21.46
C LEU A 126 -0.47 -20.27 22.87
N HIS A 127 -1.47 -19.50 23.30
CA HIS A 127 -2.08 -19.66 24.62
C HIS A 127 -2.94 -20.92 24.74
N THR A 128 -3.59 -21.34 23.65
CA THR A 128 -4.59 -22.41 23.68
C THR A 128 -4.02 -23.77 23.26
N SER A 129 -2.91 -23.79 22.50
CA SER A 129 -2.26 -25.00 22.03
C SER A 129 -1.95 -25.95 23.20
N LYS A 130 -2.57 -27.12 23.17
CA LYS A 130 -2.30 -28.20 24.13
C LYS A 130 -1.00 -28.88 23.76
N THR A 131 -0.77 -29.10 22.48
CA THR A 131 0.43 -29.75 21.94
C THR A 131 1.70 -29.00 22.32
N LEU A 132 1.72 -27.67 22.17
CA LEU A 132 2.85 -26.85 22.62
C LEU A 132 3.09 -27.03 24.12
N ARG A 133 2.05 -27.01 24.94
CA ARG A 133 2.17 -27.21 26.40
C ARG A 133 2.72 -28.59 26.75
N TYR A 134 2.31 -29.65 26.04
CA TYR A 134 2.87 -30.99 26.24
C TYR A 134 4.35 -31.03 25.89
N ILE A 135 4.75 -30.48 24.74
CA ILE A 135 6.15 -30.41 24.31
C ILE A 135 7.00 -29.67 25.34
N LEU A 136 6.57 -28.48 25.78
CA LEU A 136 7.30 -27.69 26.78
C LEU A 136 7.40 -28.42 28.13
N SER A 137 6.35 -29.14 28.55
CA SER A 137 6.34 -29.87 29.81
C SER A 137 7.28 -31.09 29.79
N VAL A 138 7.23 -31.87 28.71
CA VAL A 138 8.13 -33.01 28.50
C VAL A 138 9.58 -32.55 28.44
N LEU A 139 9.84 -31.47 27.68
CA LEU A 139 11.19 -30.92 27.57
C LEU A 139 11.72 -30.44 28.92
N LEU A 140 10.90 -29.75 29.73
CA LEU A 140 11.29 -29.32 31.07
C LEU A 140 11.60 -30.52 31.97
N ALA A 141 10.75 -31.55 31.97
CA ALA A 141 10.94 -32.75 32.78
C ALA A 141 12.21 -33.51 32.40
N LEU A 142 12.44 -33.71 31.10
CA LEU A 142 13.67 -34.35 30.59
C LEU A 142 14.91 -33.50 30.92
N GLY A 143 14.84 -32.19 30.70
CA GLY A 143 15.95 -31.28 31.01
C GLY A 143 16.30 -31.28 32.51
N ASN A 144 15.30 -31.29 33.38
CA ASN A 144 15.50 -31.39 34.83
C ASN A 144 16.11 -32.73 35.24
N PHE A 145 15.62 -33.83 34.67
CA PHE A 145 16.16 -35.16 34.94
C PHE A 145 17.62 -35.29 34.48
N LEU A 146 17.92 -34.88 33.25
CA LEU A 146 19.26 -35.02 32.66
C LEU A 146 20.30 -34.13 33.36
N ASN A 147 19.90 -32.94 33.82
CA ASN A 147 20.82 -31.99 34.46
C ASN A 147 20.81 -32.09 36.00
N GLY A 148 19.94 -32.91 36.60
CA GLY A 148 19.76 -32.97 38.05
C GLY A 148 19.28 -31.65 38.65
N SER A 149 18.43 -30.90 37.93
CA SER A 149 17.92 -29.58 38.34
C SER A 149 16.43 -29.59 38.66
N GLU A 150 15.97 -28.58 39.38
CA GLU A 150 14.54 -28.34 39.69
C GLU A 150 14.06 -27.02 39.07
N SER A 151 14.42 -26.78 37.81
CA SER A 151 14.01 -25.57 37.09
C SER A 151 12.50 -25.56 36.87
N ARG A 152 11.88 -24.38 36.97
CA ARG A 152 10.44 -24.20 36.73
C ARG A 152 10.09 -23.80 35.29
N GLY A 153 11.10 -23.58 34.46
CA GLY A 153 10.97 -23.17 33.08
C GLY A 153 12.34 -23.05 32.41
N PHE A 154 12.35 -22.75 31.12
CA PHE A 154 13.55 -22.55 30.31
C PHE A 154 13.29 -21.48 29.25
N SER A 155 14.36 -20.94 28.66
CA SER A 155 14.26 -19.99 27.55
C SER A 155 13.76 -20.69 26.28
N LEU A 156 12.74 -20.12 25.61
CA LEU A 156 12.21 -20.66 24.36
C LEU A 156 13.26 -20.76 23.25
N GLU A 157 14.33 -19.96 23.29
CA GLU A 157 15.46 -20.05 22.36
C GLU A 157 16.10 -21.45 22.38
N TYR A 158 16.00 -22.18 23.49
CA TYR A 158 16.52 -23.54 23.61
C TYR A 158 15.81 -24.52 22.66
N LEU A 159 14.58 -24.25 22.23
CA LEU A 159 13.87 -25.08 21.25
C LEU A 159 14.66 -25.26 19.95
N ALA A 160 15.42 -24.23 19.53
CA ALA A 160 16.27 -24.30 18.35
C ALA A 160 17.45 -25.27 18.50
N ARG A 161 17.84 -25.58 19.74
CA ARG A 161 19.02 -26.43 20.07
C ARG A 161 18.67 -27.91 20.24
N LEU A 162 17.38 -28.25 20.34
CA LEU A 162 16.94 -29.65 20.52
C LEU A 162 17.46 -30.63 19.44
N PRO A 163 17.58 -30.24 18.16
CA PRO A 163 18.15 -31.11 17.13
C PRO A 163 19.65 -31.41 17.32
N GLU A 164 20.37 -30.54 18.05
CA GLU A 164 21.83 -30.59 18.20
C GLU A 164 22.26 -31.55 19.32
N VAL A 165 21.45 -31.66 20.37
CA VAL A 165 21.72 -32.54 21.51
C VAL A 165 21.37 -33.96 21.11
N LYS A 166 22.33 -34.90 21.15
CA LYS A 166 22.14 -36.29 20.73
C LYS A 166 22.40 -37.26 21.85
N ASP A 167 21.66 -38.37 21.87
CA ASP A 167 21.97 -39.47 22.76
C ASP A 167 23.30 -40.15 22.39
N THR A 168 23.82 -40.95 23.33
CA THR A 168 25.13 -41.61 23.18
C THR A 168 25.06 -42.94 22.44
N LEU A 169 23.89 -43.58 22.36
CA LEU A 169 23.70 -44.95 21.90
C LEU A 169 23.28 -45.04 20.43
N HIS A 170 22.17 -44.39 20.07
CA HIS A 170 21.56 -44.39 18.75
C HIS A 170 21.73 -43.05 18.00
N LYS A 171 22.31 -42.04 18.66
CA LYS A 171 22.52 -40.69 18.10
C LYS A 171 21.21 -39.99 17.71
N HIS A 172 20.08 -40.36 18.29
CA HIS A 172 18.84 -39.62 18.11
C HIS A 172 18.92 -38.28 18.84
N SER A 173 18.28 -37.25 18.29
CA SER A 173 18.26 -35.93 18.89
C SER A 173 17.34 -35.87 20.11
N LEU A 174 17.56 -34.90 20.99
CA LEU A 174 16.64 -34.59 22.09
C LEU A 174 15.25 -34.23 21.54
N LEU A 175 15.19 -33.59 20.37
CA LEU A 175 13.93 -33.35 19.66
C LEU A 175 13.18 -34.67 19.38
N HIS A 176 13.87 -35.70 18.86
CA HIS A 176 13.26 -36.99 18.62
C HIS A 176 12.69 -37.59 19.91
N HIS A 177 13.48 -37.60 20.99
CA HIS A 177 13.05 -38.13 22.29
C HIS A 177 11.85 -37.36 22.86
N VAL A 178 11.84 -36.03 22.76
CA VAL A 178 10.70 -35.20 23.18
C VAL A 178 9.45 -35.54 22.36
N CYS A 179 9.55 -35.59 21.03
CA CYS A 179 8.40 -35.92 20.17
C CYS A 179 7.86 -37.32 20.46
N SER A 180 8.73 -38.31 20.60
CA SER A 180 8.33 -39.69 20.95
C SER A 180 7.64 -39.75 22.30
N ALA A 181 8.19 -39.09 23.33
CA ALA A 181 7.58 -39.07 24.65
C ALA A 181 6.22 -38.34 24.67
N VAL A 182 6.07 -37.26 23.88
CA VAL A 182 4.78 -36.56 23.73
C VAL A 182 3.75 -37.48 23.08
N LEU A 183 4.09 -38.17 21.99
CA LEU A 183 3.18 -39.09 21.30
C LEU A 183 2.79 -40.30 22.17
N GLU A 184 3.70 -40.77 23.02
CA GLU A 184 3.45 -41.91 23.92
C GLU A 184 2.55 -41.51 25.10
N HIS A 185 2.80 -40.36 25.73
CA HIS A 185 2.16 -39.98 27.00
C HIS A 185 0.96 -39.04 26.83
N PHE A 186 0.88 -38.34 25.69
CA PHE A 186 -0.17 -37.35 25.40
C PHE A 186 -0.78 -37.63 24.02
N PRO A 187 -1.60 -38.69 23.87
CA PRO A 187 -2.20 -39.06 22.58
C PRO A 187 -3.18 -38.02 22.04
N ASP A 188 -3.67 -37.11 22.90
CA ASP A 188 -4.47 -35.94 22.52
C ASP A 188 -3.62 -34.83 21.85
N GLY A 189 -2.29 -34.95 21.86
CA GLY A 189 -1.41 -34.07 21.11
C GLY A 189 -1.67 -34.19 19.61
N THR A 190 -1.81 -33.05 18.94
CA THR A 190 -2.13 -33.00 17.51
C THR A 190 -0.95 -32.45 16.70
N ASP A 191 -1.16 -32.10 15.43
CA ASP A 191 -0.15 -31.48 14.62
C ASP A 191 0.10 -30.02 15.06
N LEU A 192 1.25 -29.79 15.70
CA LEU A 192 1.65 -28.45 16.16
C LEU A 192 1.68 -27.43 15.01
N HIS A 193 2.04 -27.86 13.80
CA HIS A 193 2.09 -26.97 12.64
C HIS A 193 0.69 -26.44 12.29
N SER A 194 -0.30 -27.34 12.27
CA SER A 194 -1.71 -26.98 12.08
C SER A 194 -2.27 -26.13 13.22
N GLU A 195 -1.89 -26.40 14.48
CA GLU A 195 -2.35 -25.61 15.64
C GLU A 195 -1.82 -24.17 15.66
N LEU A 196 -0.66 -23.91 15.03
CA LEU A 196 0.03 -22.61 15.04
C LEU A 196 0.05 -21.94 13.66
N GLY A 197 -0.98 -22.20 12.84
CA GLY A 197 -1.02 -21.76 11.45
C GLY A 197 -0.92 -20.24 11.26
N ALA A 198 -1.57 -19.44 12.11
CA ALA A 198 -1.47 -17.98 12.02
C ALA A 198 -0.07 -17.49 12.43
N LEU A 199 0.51 -18.07 13.47
CA LEU A 199 1.88 -17.76 13.88
C LEU A 199 2.91 -18.06 12.76
N CYS A 200 2.73 -19.15 12.01
CA CYS A 200 3.59 -19.46 10.87
C CYS A 200 3.53 -18.40 9.77
N ARG A 201 2.37 -17.76 9.55
CA ARG A 201 2.25 -16.63 8.61
C ARG A 201 2.92 -15.38 9.13
N CYS A 202 2.81 -15.10 10.44
CA CYS A 202 3.48 -13.97 11.09
C CYS A 202 5.00 -13.99 10.95
N HIS A 203 5.64 -15.16 10.86
CA HIS A 203 7.10 -15.27 10.75
C HIS A 203 7.67 -14.56 9.51
N ARG A 204 6.88 -14.42 8.44
CA ARG A 204 7.32 -13.81 7.17
C ARG A 204 7.07 -12.31 7.11
N VAL A 205 6.46 -11.73 8.14
CA VAL A 205 6.04 -10.33 8.15
C VAL A 205 7.20 -9.46 8.61
N ASP A 206 7.52 -8.43 7.82
CA ASP A 206 8.37 -7.33 8.28
C ASP A 206 7.52 -6.32 9.06
N TRP A 207 7.59 -6.40 10.38
CA TRP A 207 6.84 -5.53 11.28
C TRP A 207 7.27 -4.06 11.22
N THR A 208 8.52 -3.79 10.80
CA THR A 208 9.01 -2.42 10.64
C THR A 208 8.39 -1.80 9.38
N GLU A 209 8.37 -2.54 8.28
CA GLU A 209 7.69 -2.10 7.05
C GLU A 209 6.18 -1.92 7.31
N LEU A 210 5.54 -2.85 8.00
CA LEU A 210 4.11 -2.77 8.34
C LEU A 210 3.78 -1.50 9.13
N GLN A 211 4.59 -1.15 10.14
CA GLN A 211 4.41 0.09 10.90
C GLN A 211 4.52 1.32 9.99
N GLN A 212 5.50 1.35 9.09
CA GLN A 212 5.68 2.45 8.14
C GLN A 212 4.48 2.59 7.19
N LYS A 213 3.93 1.47 6.71
CA LYS A 213 2.72 1.44 5.89
C LYS A 213 1.52 1.99 6.66
N LEU A 214 1.33 1.60 7.92
CA LEU A 214 0.26 2.10 8.77
C LEU A 214 0.37 3.61 9.02
N ASP A 215 1.57 4.08 9.38
CA ASP A 215 1.81 5.51 9.61
C ASP A 215 1.56 6.33 8.33
N LYS A 216 1.92 5.77 7.16
CA LYS A 216 1.65 6.38 5.86
C LYS A 216 0.15 6.43 5.59
N LEU A 217 -0.57 5.32 5.78
CA LEU A 217 -2.02 5.24 5.57
C LEU A 217 -2.75 6.26 6.45
N GLU A 218 -2.33 6.46 7.71
CA GLU A 218 -2.91 7.47 8.59
C GLU A 218 -2.72 8.89 8.05
N ARG A 219 -1.51 9.23 7.58
CA ARG A 219 -1.23 10.54 6.97
C ARG A 219 -2.05 10.74 5.69
N ASP A 220 -2.09 9.75 4.83
CA ASP A 220 -2.82 9.80 3.55
C ASP A 220 -4.33 9.92 3.79
N CYS A 221 -4.88 9.25 4.81
CA CYS A 221 -6.27 9.43 5.25
C CYS A 221 -6.55 10.88 5.66
N LYS A 222 -5.71 11.47 6.52
CA LYS A 222 -5.87 12.88 6.93
C LYS A 222 -5.80 13.83 5.74
N GLN A 223 -4.85 13.61 4.84
CA GLN A 223 -4.68 14.41 3.63
C GLN A 223 -5.88 14.27 2.68
N SER A 224 -6.43 13.08 2.53
CA SER A 224 -7.61 12.80 1.69
C SER A 224 -8.84 13.59 2.16
N ILE A 225 -9.02 13.74 3.48
CA ILE A 225 -10.10 14.53 4.07
C ILE A 225 -9.93 16.01 3.73
N GLU A 226 -8.71 16.54 3.80
CA GLU A 226 -8.42 17.92 3.41
C GLU A 226 -8.66 18.15 1.91
N HIS A 227 -8.22 17.22 1.05
CA HIS A 227 -8.53 17.28 -0.38
C HIS A 227 -10.04 17.26 -0.63
N TYR A 228 -10.79 16.37 0.02
CA TYR A 228 -12.24 16.30 -0.08
C TYR A 228 -12.90 17.63 0.32
N LYS A 229 -12.47 18.26 1.42
CA LYS A 229 -12.98 19.56 1.85
C LYS A 229 -12.72 20.64 0.80
N VAL A 230 -11.50 20.70 0.26
CA VAL A 230 -11.14 21.71 -0.76
C VAL A 230 -11.97 21.52 -2.03
N ILE A 231 -12.16 20.28 -2.47
CA ILE A 231 -12.86 19.95 -3.72
C ILE A 231 -14.38 20.17 -3.63
N PHE A 232 -15.01 19.77 -2.51
CA PHE A 232 -16.47 19.68 -2.41
C PHE A 232 -17.10 20.66 -1.41
N LYS A 233 -16.32 21.29 -0.52
CA LYS A 233 -16.83 22.24 0.49
C LYS A 233 -16.37 23.68 0.29
N SER A 234 -15.43 23.96 -0.63
CA SER A 234 -15.14 25.34 -1.02
C SER A 234 -16.31 25.92 -1.81
N PRO A 235 -16.86 27.10 -1.46
CA PRO A 235 -17.82 27.77 -2.31
C PRO A 235 -17.15 28.11 -3.64
N ASP A 236 -17.66 27.51 -4.71
CA ASP A 236 -17.17 27.66 -6.07
C ASP A 236 -17.21 29.15 -6.48
N LYS A 237 -16.07 29.84 -6.43
CA LYS A 237 -15.94 31.26 -6.82
C LYS A 237 -16.00 31.47 -8.35
N THR A 238 -16.19 30.39 -9.12
CA THR A 238 -16.14 30.40 -10.60
C THR A 238 -17.52 30.34 -11.25
N LYS A 239 -18.63 30.54 -10.52
CA LYS A 239 -19.90 30.85 -11.18
C LYS A 239 -19.80 32.20 -11.88
N PRO A 240 -19.97 32.29 -13.21
CA PRO A 240 -20.16 33.57 -13.86
C PRO A 240 -21.43 34.20 -13.26
N LEU A 241 -21.34 35.46 -12.82
CA LEU A 241 -22.55 36.26 -12.63
C LEU A 241 -23.24 36.35 -13.99
N HIS A 242 -24.27 35.54 -14.20
CA HIS A 242 -25.25 35.85 -15.22
C HIS A 242 -25.98 37.13 -14.76
N SER A 243 -25.62 38.23 -15.40
CA SER A 243 -26.38 39.48 -15.40
C SER A 243 -27.80 39.20 -15.86
N LYS A 244 -28.77 39.53 -15.01
CA LYS A 244 -30.13 39.87 -15.48
C LYS A 244 -30.16 41.33 -15.88
#